data_AF-A0A5R9KBG5-F1
#
_entry.id   AF-A0A5R9KBG5-F1
#
_cell.length_a   1.000
_cell.length_b   1.000
_cell.length_c   1.000
_cell.angle_alpha   90.00
_cell.angle_beta   90.00
_cell.angle_gamma   90.00
#
_symmetry.space_group_name_H-M   'P 1'
#
loop_
_entity.id
_entity.type
_entity.pdbx_description
1 polymer ?
#
loop_
_entity_poly.entity_id
_entity_poly.type
_entity_poly.pdbx_seq_one_letter_code
_entity_poly.pdbx_strand_id
1 'polypeptide(L)'
;MILIRNVLKTIAFTTCCLLLIFNMAVAQSDTLKWHPGIKLKFSDFTIDQSTTHAFADIIVYYDYSSSPMKFGRYFPLTHADAIFNRKTASLPDSSEKNLRYAQLLFDLSGYESRLIKLKAMELGELNARNAPVKQTMDDIFFKVNNEISLLKKDMTESISKSGDEQVLSEWEAKVAALLQSTPEVITETTLGKWQVGMFMGIAQSYFSGKSSHYFTTATGLDYGLNVDLKRSRLVFDVNLDFNKTKIGFEQNGNWQTGMKTHFASVEITYGFKLPKNKWLAVPYAGLSLNELTPRRPSDEDKRSLDGAGPVIGLEINRFFGNMTDSWENVNLFYKCRASFNPANLIKDNGGTQFNLKIAVGFDTRRVKSRLAKKM
;
A
#
# COMPACT_ATOMS: atom_id res chain seq x y z
N MET A 1 33.40 -31.16 1.94
CA MET A 1 31.98 -31.52 1.70
C MET A 1 30.99 -30.36 1.86
N ILE A 2 31.20 -29.43 2.81
CA ILE A 2 30.30 -28.28 3.04
C ILE A 2 30.35 -27.24 1.90
N LEU A 3 31.52 -27.02 1.28
CA LEU A 3 31.71 -26.06 0.19
C LEU A 3 30.88 -26.40 -1.07
N ILE A 4 30.85 -27.69 -1.44
CA ILE A 4 30.13 -28.20 -2.63
C ILE A 4 28.61 -28.03 -2.46
N ARG A 5 28.11 -28.21 -1.22
CA ARG A 5 26.69 -28.02 -0.89
C ARG A 5 26.22 -26.57 -1.02
N ASN A 6 27.10 -25.60 -0.73
CA ASN A 6 26.78 -24.19 -0.85
C ASN A 6 26.83 -23.73 -2.33
N VAL A 7 27.77 -24.23 -3.12
CA VAL A 7 27.85 -23.93 -4.56
C VAL A 7 26.62 -24.47 -5.32
N LEU A 8 26.18 -25.70 -5.01
CA LEU A 8 24.98 -26.29 -5.62
C LEU A 8 23.68 -25.54 -5.26
N LYS A 9 23.57 -25.00 -4.03
CA LYS A 9 22.43 -24.17 -3.61
C LYS A 9 22.40 -22.83 -4.36
N THR A 10 23.56 -22.20 -4.55
CA THR A 10 23.65 -20.94 -5.29
C THR A 10 23.28 -21.15 -6.75
N ILE A 11 23.81 -22.20 -7.40
CA ILE A 11 23.48 -22.52 -8.79
C ILE A 11 21.99 -22.80 -8.94
N ALA A 12 21.40 -23.67 -8.10
CA ALA A 12 19.97 -23.98 -8.16
C ALA A 12 19.07 -22.74 -7.95
N PHE A 13 19.46 -21.84 -7.04
CA PHE A 13 18.74 -20.57 -6.82
C PHE A 13 18.83 -19.65 -8.04
N THR A 14 20.01 -19.46 -8.62
CA THR A 14 20.17 -18.66 -9.85
C THR A 14 19.44 -19.26 -11.04
N THR A 15 19.45 -20.59 -11.22
CA THR A 15 18.73 -21.25 -12.32
C THR A 15 17.22 -21.13 -12.15
N CYS A 16 16.71 -21.20 -10.91
CA CYS A 16 15.29 -21.01 -10.61
C CYS A 16 14.86 -19.56 -10.83
N CYS A 17 15.68 -18.57 -10.43
CA CYS A 17 15.45 -17.16 -10.72
C CYS A 17 15.50 -16.86 -12.24
N LEU A 18 16.44 -17.45 -12.97
CA LEU A 18 16.55 -17.30 -14.42
C LEU A 18 15.35 -17.93 -15.15
N LEU A 19 14.87 -19.10 -14.71
CA LEU A 19 13.66 -19.74 -15.25
C LEU A 19 12.39 -18.92 -14.96
N LEU A 20 12.29 -18.29 -13.79
CA LEU A 20 11.19 -17.37 -13.46
C LEU A 20 11.23 -16.11 -14.33
N ILE A 21 12.41 -15.52 -14.56
CA ILE A 21 12.59 -14.35 -15.43
C ILE A 21 12.29 -14.71 -16.90
N PHE A 22 12.72 -15.90 -17.38
CA PHE A 22 12.44 -16.35 -18.73
C PHE A 22 10.93 -16.59 -18.97
N ASN A 23 10.22 -17.18 -18.01
CA ASN A 23 8.77 -17.36 -18.12
C ASN A 23 8.00 -16.03 -18.05
N MET A 24 8.49 -15.03 -17.30
CA MET A 24 7.89 -13.69 -17.31
C MET A 24 8.18 -12.91 -18.60
N ALA A 25 9.31 -13.16 -19.27
CA ALA A 25 9.64 -12.53 -20.55
C ALA A 25 8.81 -13.09 -21.73
N VAL A 26 8.39 -14.36 -21.67
CA VAL A 26 7.59 -15.02 -22.74
C VAL A 26 6.09 -14.72 -22.63
N ALA A 27 5.63 -14.16 -21.50
CA ALA A 27 4.23 -13.83 -21.25
C ALA A 27 3.90 -12.33 -21.35
N GLN A 28 4.71 -11.52 -22.03
CA GLN A 28 4.21 -10.22 -22.50
C GLN A 28 3.17 -10.47 -23.58
N SER A 29 1.90 -10.39 -23.21
CA SER A 29 0.80 -10.41 -24.16
C SER A 29 1.02 -9.26 -25.14
N ASP A 30 1.21 -9.58 -26.43
CA ASP A 30 1.35 -8.58 -27.50
C ASP A 30 -0.01 -7.95 -27.75
N THR A 31 -0.35 -7.05 -26.83
CA THR A 31 -1.66 -6.47 -26.64
C THR A 31 -1.51 -4.96 -26.58
N LEU A 32 -2.48 -4.28 -27.15
CA LEU A 32 -2.49 -2.83 -27.26
C LEU A 32 -3.68 -2.30 -26.45
N LYS A 33 -3.39 -1.50 -25.43
CA LYS A 33 -4.44 -0.86 -24.61
C LYS A 33 -4.89 0.43 -25.27
N TRP A 34 -6.21 0.60 -25.39
CA TRP A 34 -6.77 1.79 -25.99
C TRP A 34 -6.45 3.06 -25.16
N HIS A 35 -6.09 4.14 -25.84
CA HIS A 35 -6.01 5.48 -25.27
C HIS A 35 -6.27 6.52 -26.38
N PRO A 36 -6.72 7.75 -26.03
CA PRO A 36 -6.86 8.81 -27.03
C PRO A 36 -5.53 9.06 -27.75
N GLY A 37 -5.56 9.05 -29.08
CA GLY A 37 -4.40 9.26 -29.94
C GLY A 37 -3.70 7.97 -30.42
N ILE A 38 -4.12 6.79 -29.96
CA ILE A 38 -3.60 5.54 -30.49
C ILE A 38 -4.12 5.31 -31.92
N LYS A 39 -3.22 4.96 -32.83
CA LYS A 39 -3.58 4.57 -34.21
C LYS A 39 -3.02 3.19 -34.51
N LEU A 40 -3.89 2.29 -34.95
CA LEU A 40 -3.53 0.99 -35.46
C LEU A 40 -2.75 1.13 -36.76
N LYS A 41 -1.83 0.20 -36.97
CA LYS A 41 -0.99 0.09 -38.17
C LYS A 41 -1.16 -1.31 -38.76
N PHE A 42 -0.86 -1.48 -40.04
CA PHE A 42 -0.86 -2.81 -40.66
C PHE A 42 0.02 -3.84 -39.95
N SER A 43 1.11 -3.40 -39.31
CA SER A 43 1.98 -4.26 -38.50
C SER A 43 1.32 -4.82 -37.24
N ASP A 44 0.16 -4.29 -36.84
CA ASP A 44 -0.61 -4.78 -35.69
C ASP A 44 -1.52 -5.97 -36.07
N PHE A 45 -1.51 -6.40 -37.34
CA PHE A 45 -2.40 -7.45 -37.86
C PHE A 45 -1.64 -8.51 -38.66
N THR A 46 -2.23 -9.70 -38.70
CA THR A 46 -1.91 -10.73 -39.70
C THR A 46 -2.76 -10.53 -40.96
N ILE A 47 -2.21 -10.74 -42.15
CA ILE A 47 -2.99 -10.65 -43.39
C ILE A 47 -3.56 -12.05 -43.71
N ASP A 48 -4.87 -12.17 -43.73
CA ASP A 48 -5.60 -13.41 -44.01
C ASP A 48 -6.65 -13.21 -45.10
N GLN A 49 -6.24 -13.53 -46.34
CA GLN A 49 -7.06 -13.41 -47.54
C GLN A 49 -8.26 -14.37 -47.58
N SER A 50 -8.34 -15.34 -46.65
CA SER A 50 -9.50 -16.24 -46.56
C SER A 50 -10.72 -15.58 -45.93
N THR A 51 -10.53 -14.43 -45.27
CA THR A 51 -11.59 -13.63 -44.65
C THR A 51 -12.06 -12.52 -45.58
N THR A 52 -13.35 -12.17 -45.53
CA THR A 52 -13.91 -11.03 -46.27
C THR A 52 -14.00 -9.75 -45.44
N HIS A 53 -13.71 -9.84 -44.14
CA HIS A 53 -13.86 -8.76 -43.18
C HIS A 53 -12.68 -8.70 -42.23
N ALA A 54 -12.30 -7.50 -41.79
CA ALA A 54 -11.31 -7.33 -40.74
C ALA A 54 -11.80 -7.97 -39.43
N PHE A 55 -10.95 -8.79 -38.82
CA PHE A 55 -11.16 -9.37 -37.51
C PHE A 55 -10.28 -8.63 -36.49
N ALA A 56 -10.88 -7.68 -35.78
CA ALA A 56 -10.22 -7.01 -34.67
C ALA A 56 -10.57 -7.76 -33.37
N ASP A 57 -9.67 -8.61 -32.88
CA ASP A 57 -9.81 -9.29 -31.59
C ASP A 57 -9.65 -8.26 -30.46
N ILE A 58 -10.78 -7.67 -30.05
CA ILE A 58 -10.86 -6.63 -29.04
C ILE A 58 -11.72 -7.12 -27.88
N ILE A 59 -11.16 -7.06 -26.68
CA ILE A 59 -11.86 -7.39 -25.44
C ILE A 59 -11.92 -6.14 -24.58
N VAL A 60 -13.11 -5.80 -24.09
CA VAL A 60 -13.27 -4.81 -23.03
C VAL A 60 -13.14 -5.54 -21.70
N TYR A 61 -11.96 -5.44 -21.09
CA TYR A 61 -11.74 -5.95 -19.74
C TYR A 61 -12.46 -5.04 -18.75
N TYR A 62 -13.27 -5.64 -17.88
CA TYR A 62 -14.04 -4.95 -16.88
C TYR A 62 -13.87 -5.64 -15.53
N ASP A 63 -13.50 -4.85 -14.53
CA ASP A 63 -13.42 -5.25 -13.14
C ASP A 63 -13.93 -4.10 -12.25
N TYR A 64 -14.41 -4.45 -11.06
CA TYR A 64 -14.80 -3.46 -10.07
C TYR A 64 -14.43 -3.91 -8.67
N SER A 65 -14.08 -2.93 -7.84
CA SER A 65 -13.95 -3.08 -6.40
C SER A 65 -14.96 -2.16 -5.71
N SER A 66 -15.30 -2.44 -4.46
CA SER A 66 -16.20 -1.60 -3.68
C SER A 66 -15.47 -1.02 -2.47
N SER A 67 -15.54 0.29 -2.29
CA SER A 67 -14.95 0.97 -1.14
C SER A 67 -16.03 1.34 -0.13
N PRO A 68 -16.00 0.82 1.11
CA PRO A 68 -17.00 1.09 2.12
C PRO A 68 -16.86 2.51 2.62
N MET A 69 -18.01 3.17 2.69
CA MET A 69 -18.20 4.50 3.22
C MET A 69 -18.93 4.44 4.57
N LYS A 70 -19.21 5.62 5.14
CA LYS A 70 -19.94 5.69 6.41
C LYS A 70 -21.37 5.17 6.24
N PHE A 71 -21.94 4.66 7.32
CA PHE A 71 -23.35 4.26 7.39
C PHE A 71 -23.77 3.14 6.42
N GLY A 72 -22.88 2.18 6.13
CA GLY A 72 -23.20 1.03 5.27
C GLY A 72 -23.36 1.38 3.78
N ARG A 73 -22.89 2.56 3.37
CA ARG A 73 -22.80 2.96 1.96
C ARG A 73 -21.50 2.46 1.36
N TYR A 74 -21.47 2.27 0.05
CA TYR A 74 -20.31 1.80 -0.70
C TYR A 74 -20.16 2.64 -1.96
N PHE A 75 -18.91 2.89 -2.34
CA PHE A 75 -18.58 3.55 -3.59
C PHE A 75 -17.98 2.53 -4.56
N PRO A 76 -18.58 2.29 -5.74
CA PRO A 76 -18.00 1.41 -6.74
C PRO A 76 -16.76 2.08 -7.36
N LEU A 77 -15.67 1.34 -7.41
CA LEU A 77 -14.43 1.71 -8.10
C LEU A 77 -14.31 0.79 -9.31
N THR A 78 -14.35 1.37 -10.50
CA THR A 78 -14.42 0.59 -11.74
C THR A 78 -13.15 0.73 -12.55
N HIS A 79 -12.65 -0.41 -13.02
CA HIS A 79 -11.56 -0.53 -13.97
C HIS A 79 -12.11 -1.14 -15.25
N ALA A 80 -12.08 -0.38 -16.34
CA ALA A 80 -12.55 -0.84 -17.64
C ALA A 80 -11.56 -0.41 -18.72
N ASP A 81 -11.00 -1.35 -19.47
CA ASP A 81 -10.00 -1.07 -20.48
C ASP A 81 -10.28 -1.88 -21.75
N ALA A 82 -10.27 -1.23 -22.90
CA ALA A 82 -10.31 -1.92 -24.19
C ALA A 82 -8.91 -2.38 -24.60
N ILE A 83 -8.78 -3.67 -24.87
CA ILE A 83 -7.52 -4.34 -25.17
C ILE A 83 -7.65 -5.00 -26.54
N PHE A 84 -6.75 -4.63 -27.46
CA PHE A 84 -6.62 -5.23 -28.78
C PHE A 84 -5.51 -6.28 -28.77
N ASN A 85 -5.80 -7.48 -29.28
CA ASN A 85 -4.84 -8.59 -29.34
C ASN A 85 -4.23 -8.72 -30.74
N ARG A 86 -2.96 -8.36 -30.87
CA ARG A 86 -2.26 -8.34 -32.18
C ARG A 86 -2.00 -9.73 -32.75
N LYS A 87 -1.92 -10.76 -31.90
CA LYS A 87 -1.58 -12.13 -32.33
C LYS A 87 -2.70 -12.80 -33.10
N THR A 88 -3.94 -12.43 -32.80
CA THR A 88 -5.16 -13.05 -33.31
C THR A 88 -5.91 -12.13 -34.27
N ALA A 89 -5.66 -10.82 -34.22
CA ALA A 89 -6.26 -9.88 -35.15
C ALA A 89 -5.74 -10.08 -36.57
N SER A 90 -6.67 -10.00 -37.53
CA SER A 90 -6.36 -10.15 -38.95
C SER A 90 -7.10 -9.14 -39.83
N LEU A 91 -6.47 -8.81 -40.96
CA LEU A 91 -7.07 -8.03 -42.03
C LEU A 91 -7.15 -8.88 -43.30
N PRO A 92 -8.19 -8.72 -44.13
CA PRO A 92 -8.31 -9.48 -45.36
C PRO A 92 -7.29 -9.02 -46.42
N ASP A 93 -6.89 -7.75 -46.39
CA ASP A 93 -5.85 -7.16 -47.22
C ASP A 93 -5.17 -5.98 -46.52
N SER A 94 -4.16 -5.39 -47.16
CA SER A 94 -3.48 -4.17 -46.67
C SER A 94 -4.12 -2.88 -47.18
N SER A 95 -5.46 -2.85 -47.33
CA SER A 95 -6.16 -1.63 -47.72
C SER A 95 -6.38 -0.70 -46.52
N GLU A 96 -6.28 0.61 -46.77
CA GLU A 96 -6.52 1.65 -45.77
C GLU A 96 -7.94 1.58 -45.20
N LYS A 97 -8.92 1.19 -46.02
CA LYS A 97 -10.32 1.01 -45.62
C LYS A 97 -10.45 -0.02 -44.49
N ASN A 98 -9.78 -1.15 -44.60
CA ASN A 98 -9.84 -2.21 -43.58
C ASN A 98 -9.12 -1.80 -42.29
N LEU A 99 -7.99 -1.08 -42.40
CA LEU A 99 -7.29 -0.54 -41.24
C LEU A 99 -8.16 0.49 -40.49
N ARG A 100 -8.80 1.41 -41.21
CA ARG A 100 -9.71 2.41 -40.63
C ARG A 100 -10.95 1.79 -40.00
N TYR A 101 -11.53 0.77 -40.64
CA TYR A 101 -12.63 0.02 -40.05
C TYR A 101 -12.23 -0.70 -38.75
N ALA A 102 -11.04 -1.31 -38.71
CA ALA A 102 -10.53 -1.91 -37.48
C ALA A 102 -10.24 -0.85 -36.38
N GLN A 103 -9.74 0.33 -36.77
CA GLN A 103 -9.56 1.47 -35.87
C GLN A 103 -10.91 1.91 -35.27
N LEU A 104 -11.98 2.01 -36.07
CA LEU A 104 -13.32 2.33 -35.58
C LEU A 104 -13.84 1.31 -34.55
N LEU A 105 -13.63 0.01 -34.80
CA LEU A 105 -13.99 -1.03 -33.82
C LEU A 105 -13.23 -0.86 -32.50
N PHE A 106 -11.95 -0.51 -32.57
CA PHE A 106 -11.12 -0.28 -31.40
C PHE A 106 -11.53 1.00 -30.66
N ASP A 107 -11.83 2.07 -31.36
CA ASP A 107 -12.31 3.34 -30.80
C ASP A 107 -13.70 3.21 -30.18
N LEU A 108 -14.62 2.43 -30.78
CA LEU A 108 -15.91 2.11 -30.17
C LEU A 108 -15.76 1.31 -28.88
N SER A 109 -14.80 0.40 -28.82
CA SER A 109 -14.49 -0.36 -27.60
C SER A 109 -13.80 0.53 -26.55
N GLY A 110 -12.97 1.49 -26.99
CA GLY A 110 -12.45 2.56 -26.16
C GLY A 110 -13.57 3.41 -25.54
N TYR A 111 -14.55 3.80 -26.36
CA TYR A 111 -15.76 4.50 -25.93
C TYR A 111 -16.56 3.68 -24.92
N GLU A 112 -16.75 2.39 -25.16
CA GLU A 112 -17.38 1.44 -24.22
C GLU A 112 -16.72 1.50 -22.83
N SER A 113 -15.39 1.39 -22.79
CA SER A 113 -14.62 1.42 -21.54
C SER A 113 -14.77 2.76 -20.79
N ARG A 114 -14.82 3.88 -21.51
CA ARG A 114 -15.05 5.22 -20.93
C ARG A 114 -16.47 5.35 -20.39
N LEU A 115 -17.45 4.88 -21.15
CA LEU A 115 -18.86 4.98 -20.79
C LEU A 115 -19.18 4.13 -19.55
N ILE A 116 -18.59 2.95 -19.42
CA ILE A 116 -18.67 2.12 -18.20
C ILE A 116 -18.14 2.90 -16.99
N LYS A 117 -16.93 3.49 -17.09
CA LYS A 117 -16.35 4.28 -15.99
C LYS A 117 -17.18 5.52 -15.65
N LEU A 118 -17.74 6.20 -16.66
CA LEU A 118 -18.59 7.38 -16.46
C LEU A 118 -19.89 7.01 -15.75
N LYS A 119 -20.63 6.00 -16.24
CA LYS A 119 -21.88 5.55 -15.60
C LYS A 119 -21.62 5.04 -14.18
N ALA A 120 -20.50 4.35 -13.94
CA ALA A 120 -20.08 3.93 -12.60
C ALA A 120 -19.82 5.11 -11.66
N MET A 121 -19.17 6.18 -12.15
CA MET A 121 -18.95 7.40 -11.37
C MET A 121 -20.27 8.13 -11.08
N GLU A 122 -21.20 8.16 -12.03
CA GLU A 122 -22.51 8.81 -11.91
C GLU A 122 -23.44 8.11 -10.92
N LEU A 123 -23.27 6.80 -10.69
CA LEU A 123 -23.99 6.08 -9.62
C LEU A 123 -23.75 6.67 -8.23
N GLY A 124 -22.57 7.22 -7.99
CA GLY A 124 -22.19 7.75 -6.68
C GLY A 124 -22.21 6.68 -5.57
N GLU A 125 -22.66 7.07 -4.38
CA GLU A 125 -22.71 6.18 -3.21
C GLU A 125 -23.94 5.26 -3.24
N LEU A 126 -23.73 3.95 -3.21
CA LEU A 126 -24.78 2.95 -3.15
C LEU A 126 -25.03 2.49 -1.71
N ASN A 127 -26.29 2.25 -1.36
CA ASN A 127 -26.64 1.65 -0.06
C ASN A 127 -26.68 0.13 -0.18
N ALA A 128 -25.71 -0.57 0.43
CA ALA A 128 -25.59 -2.02 0.31
C ALA A 128 -26.76 -2.80 0.94
N ARG A 129 -27.61 -2.14 1.75
CA ARG A 129 -28.83 -2.77 2.29
C ARG A 129 -29.94 -2.93 1.25
N ASN A 130 -29.92 -2.13 0.18
CA ASN A 130 -31.04 -2.04 -0.76
C ASN A 130 -30.73 -2.62 -2.15
N ALA A 131 -29.44 -2.67 -2.55
CA ALA A 131 -29.00 -3.31 -3.79
C ALA A 131 -27.59 -3.89 -3.61
N PRO A 132 -27.31 -5.12 -4.10
CA PRO A 132 -25.93 -5.61 -4.16
C PRO A 132 -25.17 -4.74 -5.16
N VAL A 133 -24.13 -4.03 -4.71
CA VAL A 133 -23.25 -3.18 -5.54
C VAL A 133 -22.84 -3.90 -6.83
N LYS A 134 -22.54 -5.20 -6.71
CA LYS A 134 -22.25 -6.09 -7.84
C LYS A 134 -23.33 -6.05 -8.92
N GLN A 135 -24.59 -6.27 -8.55
CA GLN A 135 -25.70 -6.36 -9.50
C GLN A 135 -25.89 -5.03 -10.24
N THR A 136 -25.84 -3.90 -9.53
CA THR A 136 -25.94 -2.58 -10.15
C THR A 136 -24.81 -2.33 -11.15
N MET A 137 -23.60 -2.77 -10.82
CA MET A 137 -22.43 -2.63 -11.65
C MET A 137 -22.46 -3.55 -12.88
N ASP A 138 -22.90 -4.80 -12.70
CA ASP A 138 -23.13 -5.76 -13.79
C ASP A 138 -24.23 -5.22 -14.74
N ASP A 139 -25.32 -4.67 -14.21
CA ASP A 139 -26.39 -4.05 -15.01
C ASP A 139 -25.89 -2.89 -15.87
N ILE A 140 -24.97 -2.06 -15.35
CA ILE A 140 -24.32 -1.00 -16.13
C ILE A 140 -23.50 -1.61 -17.26
N PHE A 141 -22.66 -2.59 -16.94
CA PHE A 141 -21.83 -3.26 -17.92
C PHE A 141 -22.69 -3.86 -19.06
N PHE A 142 -23.75 -4.60 -18.72
CA PHE A 142 -24.66 -5.17 -19.72
C PHE A 142 -25.37 -4.10 -20.56
N LYS A 143 -25.86 -3.02 -19.94
CA LYS A 143 -26.51 -1.93 -20.68
C LYS A 143 -25.55 -1.24 -21.65
N VAL A 144 -24.33 -0.95 -21.22
CA VAL A 144 -23.31 -0.32 -22.06
C VAL A 144 -22.87 -1.27 -23.18
N ASN A 145 -22.59 -2.53 -22.87
CA ASN A 145 -22.22 -3.51 -23.88
C ASN A 145 -23.31 -3.67 -24.96
N ASN A 146 -24.59 -3.71 -24.56
CA ASN A 146 -25.71 -3.75 -25.50
C ASN A 146 -25.78 -2.49 -26.38
N GLU A 147 -25.64 -1.30 -25.78
CA GLU A 147 -25.61 -0.02 -26.48
C GLU A 147 -24.48 0.03 -27.54
N ILE A 148 -23.27 -0.41 -27.17
CA ILE A 148 -22.12 -0.43 -28.08
C ILE A 148 -22.25 -1.54 -29.12
N SER A 149 -22.82 -2.69 -28.77
CA SER A 149 -23.09 -3.78 -29.72
C SER A 149 -24.06 -3.36 -30.82
N LEU A 150 -25.09 -2.58 -30.48
CA LEU A 150 -26.00 -1.98 -31.46
C LEU A 150 -25.26 -0.96 -32.34
N LEU A 151 -24.44 -0.08 -31.77
CA LEU A 151 -23.63 0.87 -32.55
C LEU A 151 -22.65 0.18 -33.50
N LYS A 152 -21.97 -0.89 -33.05
CA LYS A 152 -21.08 -1.71 -33.88
C LYS A 152 -21.87 -2.36 -35.02
N LYS A 153 -23.05 -2.91 -34.74
CA LYS A 153 -23.93 -3.51 -35.76
C LYS A 153 -24.39 -2.47 -36.80
N ASP A 154 -24.88 -1.33 -36.36
CA ASP A 154 -25.35 -0.24 -37.25
C ASP A 154 -24.22 0.26 -38.14
N MET A 155 -23.01 0.40 -37.59
CA MET A 155 -21.80 0.76 -38.33
C MET A 155 -21.47 -0.30 -39.39
N THR A 156 -21.38 -1.57 -38.99
CA THR A 156 -21.08 -2.69 -39.91
C THR A 156 -22.10 -2.75 -41.05
N GLU A 157 -23.39 -2.65 -40.75
CA GLU A 157 -24.45 -2.67 -41.77
C GLU A 157 -24.36 -1.47 -42.74
N SER A 158 -24.10 -0.26 -42.21
CA SER A 158 -24.01 0.96 -43.02
C SER A 158 -22.82 0.93 -43.99
N ILE A 159 -21.67 0.46 -43.51
CA ILE A 159 -20.44 0.34 -44.31
C ILE A 159 -20.57 -0.78 -45.35
N SER A 160 -21.22 -1.89 -44.99
CA SER A 160 -21.40 -3.04 -45.89
C SER A 160 -22.39 -2.75 -47.02
N LYS A 161 -23.43 -1.93 -46.78
CA LYS A 161 -24.47 -1.60 -47.79
C LYS A 161 -24.02 -0.59 -48.82
N SER A 162 -23.26 0.44 -48.40
CA SER A 162 -22.86 1.55 -49.27
C SER A 162 -21.50 1.33 -49.93
N GLY A 163 -20.58 0.65 -49.24
CA GLY A 163 -19.19 0.51 -49.67
C GLY A 163 -18.41 1.84 -49.73
N ASP A 164 -19.06 2.96 -49.42
CA ASP A 164 -18.63 4.33 -49.71
C ASP A 164 -17.68 4.88 -48.64
N GLU A 165 -16.64 5.56 -49.12
CA GLU A 165 -15.64 6.27 -48.34
C GLU A 165 -16.27 7.39 -47.47
N GLN A 166 -17.36 7.98 -47.97
CA GLN A 166 -18.10 9.00 -47.23
C GLN A 166 -18.71 8.43 -45.94
N VAL A 167 -19.31 7.25 -45.99
CA VAL A 167 -19.95 6.61 -44.82
C VAL A 167 -18.91 6.27 -43.75
N LEU A 168 -17.72 5.81 -44.15
CA LEU A 168 -16.63 5.55 -43.22
C LEU A 168 -16.19 6.83 -42.49
N SER A 169 -16.05 7.93 -43.23
CA SER A 169 -15.66 9.24 -42.70
C SER A 169 -16.73 9.83 -41.76
N GLU A 170 -18.02 9.63 -42.05
CA GLU A 170 -19.13 10.00 -41.17
C GLU A 170 -19.08 9.23 -39.83
N TRP A 171 -18.79 7.94 -39.86
CA TRP A 171 -18.63 7.14 -38.65
C TRP A 171 -17.40 7.53 -37.83
N GLU A 172 -16.28 7.87 -38.46
CA GLU A 172 -15.10 8.41 -37.78
C GLU A 172 -15.41 9.70 -37.03
N ALA A 173 -16.11 10.64 -37.70
CA ALA A 173 -16.55 11.88 -37.08
C ALA A 173 -17.51 11.61 -35.91
N LYS A 174 -18.45 10.68 -36.07
CA LYS A 174 -19.41 10.30 -35.02
C LYS A 174 -18.72 9.69 -33.81
N VAL A 175 -17.81 8.73 -33.99
CA VAL A 175 -17.07 8.08 -32.90
C VAL A 175 -16.14 9.09 -32.21
N ALA A 176 -15.47 9.96 -32.97
CA ALA A 176 -14.66 11.04 -32.41
C ALA A 176 -15.51 11.98 -31.54
N ALA A 177 -16.71 12.36 -31.98
CA ALA A 177 -17.63 13.20 -31.21
C ALA A 177 -18.12 12.51 -29.93
N LEU A 178 -18.41 11.20 -29.96
CA LEU A 178 -18.76 10.41 -28.77
C LEU A 178 -17.61 10.37 -27.76
N LEU A 179 -16.39 10.13 -28.24
CA LEU A 179 -15.19 10.12 -27.41
C LEU A 179 -14.86 11.49 -26.82
N GLN A 180 -15.11 12.57 -27.56
CA GLN A 180 -14.88 13.94 -27.10
C GLN A 180 -15.93 14.41 -26.09
N SER A 181 -17.21 14.06 -26.30
CA SER A 181 -18.29 14.40 -25.38
C SER A 181 -18.30 13.57 -24.09
N THR A 182 -17.62 12.42 -24.11
CA THR A 182 -17.51 11.52 -22.94
C THR A 182 -16.21 11.77 -22.19
N PRO A 183 -16.26 12.38 -21.00
CA PRO A 183 -15.06 12.70 -20.23
C PRO A 183 -14.31 11.44 -19.81
N GLU A 184 -12.98 11.52 -19.80
CA GLU A 184 -12.14 10.45 -19.25
C GLU A 184 -12.28 10.44 -17.73
N VAL A 185 -12.59 9.28 -17.16
CA VAL A 185 -12.69 9.08 -15.71
C VAL A 185 -11.47 8.31 -15.23
N ILE A 186 -10.79 8.86 -14.22
CA ILE A 186 -9.61 8.27 -13.59
C ILE A 186 -9.86 7.99 -12.11
N THR A 187 -9.15 7.01 -11.55
CA THR A 187 -9.17 6.74 -10.12
C THR A 187 -8.10 7.59 -9.43
N GLU A 188 -8.52 8.55 -8.63
CA GLU A 188 -7.63 9.30 -7.75
C GLU A 188 -7.50 8.60 -6.40
N THR A 189 -6.27 8.34 -5.97
CA THR A 189 -5.98 7.77 -4.66
C THR A 189 -5.45 8.86 -3.73
N THR A 190 -6.01 8.92 -2.53
CA THR A 190 -5.59 9.85 -1.49
C THR A 190 -5.31 9.08 -0.21
N LEU A 191 -4.24 9.45 0.48
CA LEU A 191 -3.85 8.83 1.73
C LEU A 191 -4.62 9.45 2.91
N GLY A 192 -5.09 8.61 3.83
CA GLY A 192 -5.81 9.01 5.04
C GLY A 192 -4.99 9.92 5.96
N LYS A 193 -5.69 10.67 6.83
CA LYS A 193 -5.02 11.56 7.81
C LYS A 193 -4.51 10.81 9.04
N TRP A 194 -5.11 9.66 9.33
CA TRP A 194 -4.77 8.77 10.44
C TRP A 194 -3.83 7.68 9.98
N GLN A 195 -2.87 7.34 10.82
CA GLN A 195 -1.94 6.25 10.61
C GLN A 195 -1.71 5.54 11.94
N VAL A 196 -1.63 4.23 11.91
CA VAL A 196 -1.34 3.40 13.09
C VAL A 196 -0.12 2.56 12.78
N GLY A 197 0.79 2.41 13.72
CA GLY A 197 1.99 1.63 13.52
C GLY A 197 2.34 0.77 14.71
N MET A 198 3.10 -0.28 14.44
CA MET A 198 3.69 -1.15 15.45
C MET A 198 5.18 -1.28 15.20
N PHE A 199 5.97 -1.44 16.27
CA PHE A 199 7.40 -1.68 16.16
C PHE A 199 7.88 -2.63 17.25
N MET A 200 8.98 -3.30 16.97
CA MET A 200 9.72 -4.11 17.93
C MET A 200 11.23 -3.97 17.70
N GLY A 201 12.01 -4.07 18.76
CA GLY A 201 13.42 -3.74 18.71
C GLY A 201 14.21 -4.19 19.92
N ILE A 202 15.42 -3.66 19.98
CA ILE A 202 16.33 -3.79 21.12
C ILE A 202 16.47 -2.43 21.81
N ALA A 203 16.55 -2.45 23.13
CA ALA A 203 16.74 -1.27 23.96
C ALA A 203 18.01 -1.39 24.82
N GLN A 204 18.61 -0.24 25.10
CA GLN A 204 19.67 -0.11 26.08
C GLN A 204 19.40 1.10 26.97
N SER A 205 19.27 0.84 28.27
CA SER A 205 18.94 1.82 29.30
C SER A 205 20.17 2.09 30.16
N TYR A 206 20.72 3.29 30.05
CA TYR A 206 21.88 3.76 30.80
C TYR A 206 21.44 4.55 32.01
N PHE A 207 21.83 4.10 33.19
CA PHE A 207 21.59 4.80 34.44
C PHE A 207 22.75 5.75 34.76
N SER A 208 22.44 6.89 35.38
CA SER A 208 23.38 7.87 35.92
C SER A 208 23.06 8.18 37.40
N GLY A 209 23.94 8.92 38.08
CA GLY A 209 23.78 9.28 39.49
C GLY A 209 23.82 8.06 40.41
N LYS A 210 22.97 8.04 41.44
CA LYS A 210 22.94 6.94 42.42
C LYS A 210 22.51 5.61 41.80
N SER A 211 21.57 5.62 40.85
CA SER A 211 21.10 4.39 40.21
C SER A 211 22.20 3.65 39.44
N SER A 212 23.16 4.38 38.85
CA SER A 212 24.30 3.77 38.14
C SER A 212 25.32 3.12 39.07
N HIS A 213 25.35 3.54 40.35
CA HIS A 213 26.18 2.94 41.39
C HIS A 213 25.65 1.56 41.78
N TYR A 214 24.33 1.42 41.89
CA TYR A 214 23.68 0.17 42.30
C TYR A 214 23.42 -0.80 41.15
N PHE A 215 23.23 -0.32 39.92
CA PHE A 215 22.82 -1.18 38.81
C PHE A 215 23.73 -1.07 37.59
N THR A 216 23.86 -2.18 36.85
CA THR A 216 24.43 -2.17 35.50
C THR A 216 23.45 -1.55 34.51
N THR A 217 23.97 -1.11 33.36
CA THR A 217 23.16 -0.82 32.17
C THR A 217 22.21 -1.97 31.91
N ALA A 218 20.96 -1.65 31.56
CA ALA A 218 19.96 -2.63 31.21
C ALA A 218 19.91 -2.78 29.68
N THR A 219 19.79 -4.02 29.21
CA THR A 219 19.63 -4.33 27.77
C THR A 219 18.44 -5.24 27.61
N GLY A 220 17.62 -4.99 26.61
CA GLY A 220 16.35 -5.69 26.48
C GLY A 220 15.66 -5.56 25.15
N LEU A 221 14.37 -5.89 25.19
CA LEU A 221 13.46 -5.82 24.06
C LEU A 221 12.58 -4.58 24.20
N ASP A 222 12.35 -3.92 23.07
CA ASP A 222 11.45 -2.77 22.91
C ASP A 222 10.26 -3.21 22.05
N TYR A 223 9.06 -2.80 22.43
CA TYR A 223 7.87 -2.94 21.59
C TYR A 223 6.90 -1.78 21.83
N GLY A 224 6.22 -1.35 20.77
CA GLY A 224 5.30 -0.23 20.92
C GLY A 224 4.36 0.00 19.76
N LEU A 225 3.47 0.96 19.99
CA LEU A 225 2.39 1.38 19.12
C LEU A 225 2.50 2.88 18.84
N ASN A 226 2.37 3.28 17.58
CA ASN A 226 2.28 4.68 17.17
C ASN A 226 0.85 4.97 16.68
N VAL A 227 0.28 6.10 17.08
CA VAL A 227 -0.96 6.64 16.52
C VAL A 227 -0.68 8.05 16.02
N ASP A 228 -0.86 8.23 14.72
CA ASP A 228 -0.52 9.45 14.00
C ASP A 228 -1.77 10.16 13.49
N LEU A 229 -1.81 11.47 13.68
CA LEU A 229 -2.81 12.35 13.09
C LEU A 229 -2.11 13.54 12.44
N LYS A 230 -2.06 13.56 11.10
CA LYS A 230 -1.32 14.58 10.32
C LYS A 230 0.15 14.67 10.75
N ARG A 231 0.53 15.73 11.49
CA ARG A 231 1.87 15.97 12.04
C ARG A 231 2.00 15.58 13.52
N SER A 232 0.92 15.18 14.17
CA SER A 232 0.96 14.69 15.56
C SER A 232 1.27 13.20 15.58
N ARG A 233 2.04 12.75 16.56
CA ARG A 233 2.32 11.34 16.85
C ARG A 233 2.17 11.10 18.36
N LEU A 234 1.32 10.14 18.73
CA LEU A 234 1.24 9.57 20.07
C LEU A 234 1.93 8.20 20.03
N VAL A 235 2.80 7.92 20.98
CA VAL A 235 3.50 6.63 21.08
C VAL A 235 3.28 6.03 22.47
N PHE A 236 2.88 4.77 22.48
CA PHE A 236 2.90 3.89 23.64
C PHE A 236 4.04 2.88 23.44
N ASP A 237 5.02 2.90 24.33
CA ASP A 237 6.29 2.19 24.16
C ASP A 237 6.61 1.44 25.46
N VAL A 238 7.00 0.17 25.35
CA VAL A 238 7.31 -0.70 26.47
C VAL A 238 8.68 -1.32 26.25
N ASN A 239 9.56 -1.18 27.25
CA ASN A 239 10.83 -1.90 27.30
C ASN A 239 10.81 -2.94 28.42
N LEU A 240 11.39 -4.10 28.12
CA LEU A 240 11.67 -5.16 29.07
C LEU A 240 13.17 -5.47 29.02
N ASP A 241 13.91 -4.90 29.97
CA ASP A 241 15.35 -4.99 30.05
C ASP A 241 15.85 -5.92 31.16
N PHE A 242 17.07 -6.39 30.99
CA PHE A 242 17.78 -7.22 31.95
C PHE A 242 19.03 -6.50 32.42
N ASN A 243 19.24 -6.46 33.72
CA ASN A 243 20.44 -5.90 34.35
C ASN A 243 20.86 -6.72 35.58
N LYS A 244 21.86 -6.21 36.30
CA LYS A 244 22.34 -6.77 37.55
C LYS A 244 22.62 -5.69 38.58
N THR A 245 22.52 -6.05 39.85
CA THR A 245 23.02 -5.25 40.96
C THR A 245 24.55 -5.25 40.97
N LYS A 246 25.18 -4.08 41.00
CA LYS A 246 26.64 -3.89 41.11
C LYS A 246 27.13 -3.95 42.54
N ILE A 247 26.40 -3.30 43.45
CA ILE A 247 26.75 -3.18 44.86
C ILE A 247 25.48 -3.48 45.64
N GLY A 248 25.58 -4.35 46.64
CA GLY A 248 24.44 -4.72 47.45
C GLY A 248 23.93 -3.58 48.32
N PHE A 249 22.62 -3.55 48.54
CA PHE A 249 21.95 -2.53 49.35
C PHE A 249 20.63 -3.06 49.90
N GLU A 250 20.11 -2.39 50.92
CA GLU A 250 18.83 -2.74 51.54
C GLU A 250 17.79 -1.67 51.20
N GLN A 251 16.78 -2.07 50.43
CA GLN A 251 15.62 -1.24 50.11
C GLN A 251 14.45 -2.16 49.74
N ASN A 252 13.38 -2.15 50.54
CA ASN A 252 12.26 -3.09 50.43
C ASN A 252 12.70 -4.57 50.45
N GLY A 253 13.86 -4.86 51.05
CA GLY A 253 14.52 -6.16 51.07
C GLY A 253 16.00 -6.06 50.71
N ASN A 254 16.72 -7.18 50.81
CA ASN A 254 18.15 -7.24 50.52
C ASN A 254 18.41 -7.50 49.03
N TRP A 255 19.09 -6.56 48.39
CA TRP A 255 19.59 -6.66 47.01
C TRP A 255 21.06 -7.07 47.07
N GLN A 256 21.36 -8.31 46.70
CA GLN A 256 22.74 -8.81 46.75
C GLN A 256 23.54 -8.36 45.52
N THR A 257 24.84 -8.13 45.71
CA THR A 257 25.78 -7.91 44.59
C THR A 257 25.70 -9.06 43.57
N GLY A 258 25.62 -8.73 42.29
CA GLY A 258 25.53 -9.68 41.19
C GLY A 258 24.13 -10.27 40.95
N MET A 259 23.12 -9.88 41.75
CA MET A 259 21.73 -10.31 41.58
C MET A 259 21.22 -9.91 40.20
N LYS A 260 20.56 -10.84 39.49
CA LYS A 260 19.92 -10.57 38.19
C LYS A 260 18.57 -9.89 38.42
N THR A 261 18.32 -8.83 37.68
CA THR A 261 17.15 -7.98 37.83
C THR A 261 16.47 -7.76 36.47
N HIS A 262 15.15 -7.54 36.52
CA HIS A 262 14.35 -7.08 35.40
C HIS A 262 14.10 -5.58 35.57
N PHE A 263 14.18 -4.85 34.46
CA PHE A 263 13.81 -3.46 34.40
C PHE A 263 12.72 -3.31 33.35
N ALA A 264 11.49 -3.06 33.79
CA ALA A 264 10.36 -2.79 32.91
C ALA A 264 10.13 -1.29 32.85
N SER A 265 9.88 -0.75 31.66
CA SER A 265 9.53 0.66 31.51
C SER A 265 8.42 0.84 30.48
N VAL A 266 7.48 1.74 30.77
CA VAL A 266 6.40 2.14 29.86
C VAL A 266 6.51 3.64 29.63
N GLU A 267 6.66 4.06 28.38
CA GLU A 267 6.66 5.46 27.97
C GLU A 267 5.39 5.80 27.18
N ILE A 268 4.65 6.82 27.65
CA ILE A 268 3.54 7.44 26.90
C ILE A 268 4.03 8.82 26.45
N THR A 269 4.17 9.00 25.13
CA THR A 269 4.82 10.19 24.56
C THR A 269 4.04 10.80 23.43
N TYR A 270 4.08 12.13 23.35
CA TYR A 270 3.50 12.92 22.28
C TYR A 270 4.59 13.70 21.57
N GLY A 271 4.58 13.67 20.24
CA GLY A 271 5.60 14.30 19.41
C GLY A 271 5.07 14.90 18.11
N PHE A 272 5.93 15.71 17.48
CA PHE A 272 5.63 16.41 16.25
C PHE A 272 6.48 15.88 15.09
N LYS A 273 5.82 15.45 14.02
CA LYS A 273 6.45 14.85 12.85
C LYS A 273 7.06 15.89 11.92
N LEU A 274 8.35 15.73 11.68
CA LEU A 274 9.16 16.50 10.73
C LEU A 274 9.63 15.57 9.59
N PRO A 275 8.77 15.29 8.60
CA PRO A 275 9.12 14.43 7.48
C PRO A 275 10.09 15.14 6.51
N LYS A 276 11.12 14.41 6.06
CA LYS A 276 12.07 14.83 5.02
C LYS A 276 12.46 13.64 4.16
N ASN A 277 11.92 13.55 2.95
CA ASN A 277 12.12 12.42 2.03
C ASN A 277 11.74 11.08 2.70
N LYS A 278 12.67 10.11 2.72
CA LYS A 278 12.51 8.80 3.37
C LYS A 278 12.79 8.83 4.88
N TRP A 279 13.04 9.99 5.45
CA TRP A 279 13.34 10.17 6.86
C TRP A 279 12.20 10.90 7.57
N LEU A 280 11.98 10.55 8.83
CA LEU A 280 11.04 11.20 9.72
C LEU A 280 11.70 11.42 11.07
N ALA A 281 11.84 12.68 11.48
CA ALA A 281 12.25 13.05 12.82
C ALA A 281 11.01 13.40 13.65
N VAL A 282 10.98 12.98 14.91
CA VAL A 282 9.90 13.26 15.84
C VAL A 282 10.50 13.65 17.20
N PRO A 283 10.74 14.95 17.47
CA PRO A 283 10.91 15.40 18.84
C PRO A 283 9.63 15.10 19.64
N TYR A 284 9.80 14.58 20.86
CA TYR A 284 8.68 14.22 21.72
C TYR A 284 8.95 14.54 23.19
N ALA A 285 7.86 14.63 23.94
CA ALA A 285 7.84 14.69 25.39
C ALA A 285 6.70 13.82 25.93
N GLY A 286 6.79 13.40 27.19
CA GLY A 286 5.75 12.59 27.81
C GLY A 286 6.09 12.12 29.21
N LEU A 287 5.53 10.97 29.58
CA LEU A 287 5.70 10.35 30.89
C LEU A 287 6.25 8.94 30.74
N SER A 288 7.08 8.55 31.70
CA SER A 288 7.70 7.22 31.81
C SER A 288 7.36 6.65 33.18
N LEU A 289 6.89 5.40 33.20
CA LEU A 289 6.73 4.57 34.39
C LEU A 289 7.77 3.47 34.32
N ASN A 290 8.49 3.23 35.40
CA ASN A 290 9.59 2.28 35.47
C ASN A 290 9.42 1.38 36.69
N GLU A 291 9.83 0.14 36.56
CA GLU A 291 9.81 -0.86 37.62
C GLU A 291 11.10 -1.68 37.55
N LEU A 292 11.74 -1.90 38.69
CA LEU A 292 12.90 -2.77 38.81
C LEU A 292 12.65 -3.85 39.85
N THR A 293 12.72 -5.12 39.43
CA THR A 293 12.43 -6.29 40.27
C THR A 293 13.52 -7.36 40.14
N PRO A 294 13.72 -8.23 41.15
CA PRO A 294 14.55 -9.43 41.03
C PRO A 294 14.03 -10.37 39.94
N ARG A 295 14.91 -11.14 39.29
CA ARG A 295 14.51 -12.08 38.23
C ARG A 295 13.60 -13.24 38.68
N ARG A 296 13.63 -13.58 39.95
CA ARG A 296 12.85 -14.69 40.54
C ARG A 296 12.22 -14.22 41.84
N PRO A 297 11.24 -13.31 41.78
CA PRO A 297 10.52 -12.91 42.96
C PRO A 297 9.65 -14.09 43.41
N SER A 298 9.60 -14.37 44.72
CA SER A 298 8.50 -15.12 45.30
C SER A 298 7.28 -14.20 45.41
N ASP A 299 6.07 -14.74 45.58
CA ASP A 299 4.86 -13.92 45.77
C ASP A 299 4.95 -13.02 47.02
N GLU A 300 5.82 -13.37 47.96
CA GLU A 300 6.14 -12.59 49.16
C GLU A 300 7.30 -11.59 48.96
N ASP A 301 7.93 -11.55 47.78
CA ASP A 301 9.08 -10.70 47.50
C ASP A 301 8.65 -9.25 47.30
N LYS A 302 8.87 -8.45 48.35
CA LYS A 302 8.55 -7.01 48.35
C LYS A 302 9.59 -6.15 47.63
N ARG A 303 10.64 -6.75 47.06
CA ARG A 303 11.69 -6.01 46.35
C ARG A 303 11.18 -5.56 44.98
N SER A 304 10.44 -4.45 44.97
CA SER A 304 10.22 -3.63 43.80
C SER A 304 10.73 -2.21 44.03
N LEU A 305 11.32 -1.64 42.99
CA LEU A 305 11.68 -0.22 42.93
C LEU A 305 10.92 0.40 41.75
N ASP A 306 9.84 1.10 42.08
CA ASP A 306 8.98 1.76 41.10
C ASP A 306 9.35 3.24 40.98
N GLY A 307 9.24 3.79 39.77
CA GLY A 307 9.51 5.20 39.50
C GLY A 307 8.61 5.75 38.40
N ALA A 308 8.37 7.05 38.44
CA ALA A 308 7.66 7.77 37.39
C ALA A 308 8.36 9.10 37.11
N GLY A 309 8.39 9.54 35.86
CA GLY A 309 9.06 10.80 35.53
C GLY A 309 8.71 11.33 34.15
N PRO A 310 9.00 12.62 33.89
CA PRO A 310 8.90 13.16 32.55
C PRO A 310 9.96 12.52 31.65
N VAL A 311 9.64 12.35 30.37
CA VAL A 311 10.60 11.92 29.36
C VAL A 311 10.59 12.93 28.21
N ILE A 312 11.78 13.23 27.70
CA ILE A 312 11.96 13.99 26.47
C ILE A 312 12.88 13.21 25.54
N GLY A 313 12.73 13.38 24.24
CA GLY A 313 13.61 12.67 23.32
C GLY A 313 13.37 12.97 21.86
N LEU A 314 14.09 12.20 21.04
CA LEU A 314 14.05 12.27 19.60
C LEU A 314 13.89 10.86 19.03
N GLU A 315 12.91 10.70 18.16
CA GLU A 315 12.74 9.52 17.32
C GLU A 315 13.14 9.87 15.89
N ILE A 316 13.87 8.97 15.23
CA ILE A 316 14.27 9.06 13.84
C ILE A 316 13.88 7.75 13.14
N ASN A 317 13.01 7.86 12.14
CA ASN A 317 12.61 6.73 11.32
C ASN A 317 13.16 6.86 9.90
N ARG A 318 13.60 5.75 9.32
CA ARG A 318 13.96 5.61 7.91
C ARG A 318 13.04 4.60 7.23
N PHE A 319 12.24 5.06 6.28
CA PHE A 319 11.37 4.20 5.49
C PHE A 319 12.17 3.50 4.38
N PHE A 320 12.03 2.18 4.28
CA PHE A 320 12.76 1.36 3.31
C PHE A 320 11.85 0.57 2.36
N GLY A 321 10.60 0.35 2.73
CA GLY A 321 9.61 -0.35 1.91
C GLY A 321 8.24 0.31 1.99
N ASN A 322 7.49 0.22 0.91
CA ASN A 322 6.09 0.65 0.85
C ASN A 322 5.31 -0.41 0.07
N MET A 323 4.20 -0.85 0.65
CA MET A 323 3.21 -1.70 0.00
C MET A 323 1.90 -0.91 -0.04
N THR A 324 1.32 -0.75 -1.23
CA THR A 324 0.03 -0.07 -1.39
C THR A 324 -0.93 -1.04 -2.03
N ASP A 325 -2.04 -1.29 -1.34
CA ASP A 325 -3.23 -1.95 -1.88
C ASP A 325 -4.36 -0.92 -1.99
N SER A 326 -5.48 -1.32 -2.58
CA SER A 326 -6.71 -0.54 -2.78
C SER A 326 -7.32 0.03 -1.49
N TRP A 327 -6.94 -0.50 -0.31
CA TRP A 327 -7.50 -0.12 0.99
C TRP A 327 -6.47 0.47 1.96
N GLU A 328 -5.22 0.03 1.86
CA GLU A 328 -4.19 0.32 2.85
C GLU A 328 -2.85 0.61 2.20
N ASN A 329 -2.15 1.57 2.79
CA ASN A 329 -0.77 1.86 2.50
C ASN A 329 0.06 1.50 3.73
N VAL A 330 0.98 0.56 3.57
CA VAL A 330 1.87 0.07 4.63
C VAL A 330 3.28 0.55 4.33
N ASN A 331 3.87 1.30 5.25
CA ASN A 331 5.26 1.74 5.17
C ASN A 331 6.11 0.97 6.18
N LEU A 332 7.17 0.34 5.72
CA LEU A 332 8.14 -0.36 6.56
C LEU A 332 9.28 0.60 6.94
N PHE A 333 9.68 0.60 8.21
CA PHE A 333 10.70 1.51 8.71
C PHE A 333 11.70 0.86 9.67
N TYR A 334 12.91 1.40 9.67
CA TYR A 334 13.83 1.33 10.81
C TYR A 334 13.58 2.53 11.71
N LYS A 335 13.52 2.33 13.02
CA LYS A 335 13.33 3.36 14.04
C LYS A 335 14.56 3.39 14.94
N CYS A 336 15.10 4.57 15.19
CA CYS A 336 16.07 4.85 16.23
C CYS A 336 15.44 5.86 17.18
N ARG A 337 15.44 5.57 18.48
CA ARG A 337 14.84 6.44 19.50
C ARG A 337 15.84 6.66 20.63
N ALA A 338 16.10 7.93 20.92
CA ALA A 338 16.88 8.36 22.08
C ALA A 338 15.95 9.12 23.03
N SER A 339 15.90 8.71 24.30
CA SER A 339 15.08 9.34 25.34
C SER A 339 15.89 9.64 26.59
N PHE A 340 15.51 10.70 27.29
CA PHE A 340 16.12 11.17 28.51
C PHE A 340 15.04 11.35 29.58
N ASN A 341 15.21 10.67 30.70
CA ASN A 341 14.35 10.77 31.87
C ASN A 341 15.19 11.30 33.06
N PRO A 342 15.04 12.59 33.44
CA PRO A 342 15.89 13.23 34.45
C PRO A 342 15.66 12.70 35.87
N ALA A 343 14.47 12.16 36.14
CA ALA A 343 14.00 11.84 37.49
C ALA A 343 13.54 10.38 37.55
N ASN A 344 14.45 9.42 37.32
CA ASN A 344 14.12 8.03 37.52
C ASN A 344 13.96 7.80 39.04
N LEU A 345 12.71 7.85 39.52
CA LEU A 345 12.33 7.93 40.92
C LEU A 345 12.42 6.58 41.64
N ILE A 346 13.60 5.98 41.74
CA ILE A 346 13.85 5.12 42.90
C ILE A 346 13.93 6.09 44.09
N LYS A 347 12.90 6.10 44.94
CA LYS A 347 12.82 6.97 46.13
C LYS A 347 14.17 6.91 46.89
N ASP A 348 14.75 8.08 47.15
CA ASP A 348 16.05 8.33 47.81
C ASP A 348 17.35 7.93 47.05
N ASN A 349 17.22 7.18 45.94
CA ASN A 349 18.31 6.71 45.07
C ASN A 349 18.19 7.17 43.61
N GLY A 350 17.53 8.31 43.42
CA GLY A 350 17.22 8.88 42.11
C GLY A 350 18.44 9.17 41.24
N GLY A 351 18.23 9.07 39.93
CA GLY A 351 19.23 9.32 38.92
C GLY A 351 18.58 9.60 37.58
N THR A 352 19.40 9.98 36.61
CA THR A 352 18.97 10.17 35.24
C THR A 352 19.06 8.87 34.46
N GLN A 353 18.13 8.64 33.55
CA GLN A 353 18.14 7.51 32.63
C GLN A 353 18.21 8.02 31.19
N PHE A 354 19.11 7.44 30.41
CA PHE A 354 19.19 7.63 28.96
C PHE A 354 18.87 6.32 28.27
N ASN A 355 17.87 6.32 27.40
CA ASN A 355 17.44 5.14 26.66
C ASN A 355 17.79 5.29 25.19
N LEU A 356 18.46 4.28 24.63
CA LEU A 356 18.71 4.16 23.20
C LEU A 356 18.01 2.91 22.67
N LYS A 357 17.19 3.06 21.65
CA LYS A 357 16.41 1.97 21.07
C LYS A 357 16.58 1.91 19.56
N ILE A 358 16.67 0.70 19.03
CA ILE A 358 16.67 0.43 17.60
C ILE A 358 15.59 -0.61 17.33
N ALA A 359 14.64 -0.26 16.47
CA ALA A 359 13.48 -1.08 16.17
C ALA A 359 13.21 -1.16 14.67
N VAL A 360 12.45 -2.18 14.28
CA VAL A 360 11.82 -2.31 12.97
C VAL A 360 10.32 -2.30 13.18
N GLY A 361 9.60 -1.65 12.28
CA GLY A 361 8.15 -1.58 12.38
C GLY A 361 7.48 -1.29 11.05
N PHE A 362 6.16 -1.19 11.14
CA PHE A 362 5.32 -0.80 10.02
C PHE A 362 4.30 0.24 10.46
N ASP A 363 3.94 1.11 9.53
CA ASP A 363 2.92 2.13 9.66
C ASP A 363 1.84 1.87 8.60
N THR A 364 0.60 1.60 9.00
CA THR A 364 -0.56 1.48 8.11
C THR A 364 -1.37 2.77 8.06
N ARG A 365 -1.84 3.11 6.86
CA ARG A 365 -2.70 4.26 6.58
C ARG A 365 -3.78 3.86 5.59
N ARG A 366 -5.02 4.22 5.88
CA ARG A 366 -6.15 3.97 4.96
C ARG A 366 -5.96 4.73 3.65
N VAL A 367 -6.14 4.04 2.53
CA VAL A 367 -6.24 4.62 1.19
C VAL A 367 -7.71 4.97 0.94
N LYS A 368 -7.94 6.14 0.35
CA LYS A 368 -9.25 6.58 -0.12
C LYS A 368 -9.15 6.80 -1.62
N SER A 369 -9.85 5.97 -2.36
CA SER A 369 -9.94 6.06 -3.81
C SER A 369 -11.26 6.70 -4.20
N ARG A 370 -11.25 7.56 -5.21
CA ARG A 370 -12.46 8.13 -5.81
C ARG A 370 -12.30 8.16 -7.33
N LEU A 371 -13.41 8.08 -8.04
CA LEU A 371 -13.45 8.36 -9.48
C LEU A 371 -13.55 9.88 -9.68
N ALA A 372 -12.77 10.42 -10.60
CA ALA A 372 -12.77 11.83 -10.96
C ALA A 372 -12.70 12.00 -12.48
N LYS A 373 -13.36 13.03 -13.01
CA LYS A 373 -13.18 13.45 -14.40
C LYS A 373 -11.79 14.05 -14.54
N LYS A 374 -11.04 13.58 -15.54
CA LYS A 374 -9.77 14.18 -15.96
C LYS A 374 -10.11 15.52 -16.63
N MET A 375 -9.67 16.61 -16.01
CA MET A 375 -9.84 17.98 -16.53
C MET A 375 -8.90 18.26 -17.69
#